data_AF-A0A7X3MUT6-F1
#
_entry.id   AF-A0A7X3MUT6-F1
#
_cell.length_a   1.000
_cell.length_b   1.000
_cell.length_c   1.000
_cell.angle_alpha   90.00
_cell.angle_beta   90.00
_cell.angle_gamma   90.00
#
_symmetry.space_group_name_H-M   'P 1'
#
loop_
_entity.id
_entity.type
_entity.pdbx_description
1 polymer ?
#
loop_
_entity_poly.entity_id
_entity_poly.type
_entity_poly.pdbx_seq_one_letter_code
_entity_poly.pdbx_strand_id
1 'polypeptide(L)'
;MLVNPTSQPAPLYRRVPDAAAIELGLESVTFEARSPDELERAFEAMAEAGMQAVTINGDGLVYQHRFLVGKLALARRLPLAVWSRETFDGGALMSYGPDQVACAAARLLSWTRS
;
A
#
# COMPACT_ATOMS: atom_id res chain seq x y z
N MET A 1 -4.11 5.99 4.68
CA MET A 1 -3.81 4.64 4.17
C MET A 1 -4.79 4.29 3.04
N LEU A 2 -4.32 3.65 1.97
CA LEU A 2 -5.17 3.12 0.90
C LEU A 2 -5.40 1.62 1.09
N VAL A 3 -6.65 1.17 1.02
CA VAL A 3 -7.03 -0.24 1.19
C VAL A 3 -7.97 -0.64 0.07
N ASN A 4 -7.81 -1.86 -0.43
CA ASN A 4 -8.83 -2.48 -1.24
C ASN A 4 -9.79 -3.27 -0.32
N PRO A 5 -11.06 -2.87 -0.16
CA PRO A 5 -11.97 -3.49 0.80
C PRO A 5 -12.35 -4.93 0.45
N THR A 6 -12.10 -5.38 -0.78
CA THR A 6 -12.32 -6.78 -1.19
C THR A 6 -11.12 -7.69 -0.89
N SER A 7 -9.98 -7.11 -0.50
CA SER A 7 -8.80 -7.88 -0.12
C SER A 7 -8.99 -8.56 1.25
N GLN A 8 -8.70 -9.85 1.32
CA GLN A 8 -8.93 -10.69 2.50
C GLN A 8 -8.24 -10.22 3.81
N PRO A 9 -7.09 -9.47 3.79
CA PRO A 9 -6.49 -8.91 5.01
C PRO A 9 -6.99 -7.49 5.38
N ALA A 10 -8.00 -6.93 4.71
CA ALA A 10 -8.41 -5.53 4.88
C ALA A 10 -8.62 -5.06 6.34
N PRO A 11 -9.22 -5.85 7.26
CA PRO A 11 -9.40 -5.40 8.64
C PRO A 11 -8.08 -5.20 9.41
N LEU A 12 -7.07 -6.05 9.18
CA LEU A 12 -5.76 -5.93 9.84
C LEU A 12 -5.00 -4.71 9.32
N TYR A 13 -5.06 -4.49 8.01
CA TYR A 13 -4.43 -3.34 7.35
C TYR A 13 -5.00 -2.00 7.80
N ARG A 14 -6.19 -1.96 8.40
CA ARG A 14 -6.71 -0.76 9.03
C ARG A 14 -6.32 -0.67 10.52
N ARG A 15 -6.54 -1.75 11.27
CA ARG A 15 -6.36 -1.75 12.74
C ARG A 15 -4.93 -1.46 13.19
N VAL A 16 -3.93 -2.06 12.53
CA VAL A 16 -2.53 -1.94 12.96
C VAL A 16 -2.00 -0.52 12.72
N PRO A 17 -2.18 0.09 11.54
CA PRO A 17 -1.77 1.48 11.33
C PRO A 17 -2.53 2.48 12.19
N ASP A 18 -3.84 2.27 12.44
CA ASP A 18 -4.62 3.16 13.30
C ASP A 18 -4.09 3.16 14.75
N ALA A 19 -3.74 1.99 15.29
CA ALA A 19 -3.12 1.87 16.61
C ALA A 19 -1.74 2.57 16.67
N ALA A 20 -0.89 2.34 15.66
CA ALA A 20 0.41 2.99 15.58
C ALA A 20 0.31 4.51 15.42
N ALA A 21 -0.68 5.00 14.66
CA ALA A 21 -0.91 6.43 14.48
C ALA A 21 -1.28 7.10 15.82
N ILE A 22 -2.13 6.46 16.63
CA ILE A 22 -2.47 6.94 17.97
C ILE A 22 -1.21 7.04 18.85
N GLU A 23 -0.37 6.01 18.88
CA GLU A 23 0.87 6.01 19.67
C GLU A 23 1.86 7.10 19.23
N LEU A 24 1.88 7.42 17.93
CA LEU A 24 2.77 8.42 17.34
C LEU A 24 2.18 9.83 17.30
N GLY A 25 0.94 10.04 17.78
CA GLY A 25 0.25 11.32 17.69
C GLY A 25 -0.06 11.77 16.26
N LEU A 26 -0.23 10.82 15.35
CA LEU A 26 -0.57 11.03 13.94
C LEU A 26 -2.06 10.77 13.68
N GLU A 27 -2.59 11.41 12.65
CA GLU A 27 -3.92 11.11 12.13
C GLU A 27 -3.82 10.05 11.02
N SER A 28 -4.58 8.97 11.16
CA SER A 28 -4.73 7.93 10.13
C SER A 28 -6.14 7.96 9.56
N VAL A 29 -6.24 8.20 8.25
CA VAL A 29 -7.50 8.13 7.50
C VAL A 29 -7.41 6.99 6.49
N THR A 30 -8.43 6.15 6.43
CA THR A 30 -8.52 5.06 5.44
C THR A 30 -9.30 5.51 4.22
N PHE A 31 -8.70 5.31 3.05
CA PHE A 31 -9.32 5.50 1.74
C PHE A 31 -9.43 4.14 1.04
N GLU A 32 -10.49 3.95 0.26
CA GLU A 32 -10.78 2.68 -0.38
C GLU A 32 -10.73 2.78 -1.90
N ALA A 33 -10.15 1.76 -2.55
CA ALA A 33 -10.18 1.62 -4.01
C ALA A 33 -10.13 0.16 -4.45
N ARG A 34 -10.99 -0.20 -5.41
CA ARG A 34 -11.14 -1.56 -5.98
C ARG A 34 -10.92 -1.59 -7.49
N SER A 35 -10.71 -0.45 -8.12
CA SER A 35 -10.46 -0.32 -9.56
C SER A 35 -9.50 0.84 -9.85
N PRO A 36 -8.93 0.93 -11.06
CA PRO A 36 -8.09 2.06 -11.46
C PRO A 36 -8.79 3.41 -11.34
N ASP A 37 -10.06 3.51 -11.76
CA ASP A 37 -10.83 4.75 -11.63
C ASP A 37 -11.07 5.13 -10.15
N GLU A 38 -11.25 4.14 -9.28
CA GLU A 38 -11.35 4.38 -7.83
C GLU A 38 -10.00 4.81 -7.24
N LEU A 39 -8.86 4.36 -7.78
CA LEU A 39 -7.53 4.85 -7.37
C LEU A 39 -7.40 6.36 -7.63
N GLU A 40 -7.78 6.82 -8.82
CA GLU A 40 -7.71 8.26 -9.15
C GLU A 40 -8.53 9.10 -8.18
N ARG A 41 -9.79 8.72 -7.95
CA ARG A 41 -10.68 9.38 -6.99
C ARG A 41 -10.15 9.33 -5.56
N ALA A 42 -9.58 8.20 -5.14
CA ALA A 42 -9.03 8.06 -3.80
C ALA A 42 -7.84 9.00 -3.58
N PHE A 43 -6.95 9.12 -4.56
CA PHE A 43 -5.81 10.04 -4.50
C PHE A 43 -6.26 11.51 -4.50
N GLU A 44 -7.32 11.86 -5.25
CA GLU A 44 -7.93 13.20 -5.17
C GLU A 44 -8.49 13.49 -3.79
N ALA A 45 -9.28 12.57 -3.23
CA ALA A 45 -9.83 12.72 -1.89
C ALA A 45 -8.74 12.85 -0.82
N MET A 46 -7.61 12.15 -0.96
CA MET A 46 -6.45 12.32 -0.07
C MET A 46 -5.87 13.72 -0.14
N ALA A 47 -5.74 14.29 -1.33
CA ALA A 47 -5.21 15.63 -1.52
C ALA A 47 -6.17 16.69 -0.94
N GLU A 48 -7.47 16.54 -1.18
CA GLU A 48 -8.52 17.42 -0.62
C GLU A 48 -8.58 17.34 0.91
N ALA A 49 -8.38 16.14 1.48
CA ALA A 49 -8.29 15.94 2.92
C ALA A 49 -6.98 16.45 3.53
N GLY A 50 -6.05 16.98 2.73
CA GLY A 50 -4.77 17.51 3.23
C GLY A 50 -3.82 16.44 3.76
N MET A 51 -3.93 15.19 3.27
CA MET A 51 -3.05 14.11 3.70
C MET A 51 -1.59 14.44 3.35
N GLN A 52 -0.68 14.08 4.26
CA GLN A 52 0.75 14.39 4.11
C GLN A 52 1.56 13.24 3.52
N ALA A 53 1.01 12.02 3.53
CA ALA A 53 1.63 10.82 2.99
C ALA A 53 0.57 9.75 2.76
N VAL A 54 0.91 8.76 1.93
CA VAL A 54 0.11 7.57 1.69
C VAL A 54 0.96 6.32 1.89
N THR A 55 0.39 5.36 2.61
CA THR A 55 0.92 4.01 2.74
C THR A 55 -0.10 3.02 2.19
N ILE A 56 0.41 1.97 1.55
CA ILE A 56 -0.38 0.89 0.96
C ILE A 56 0.26 -0.43 1.36
N ASN A 57 -0.55 -1.40 1.78
CA ASN A 57 -0.11 -2.76 2.05
C ASN A 57 -0.36 -3.67 0.84
N GLY A 58 0.12 -4.92 0.95
CA GLY A 58 0.00 -5.95 -0.08
C GLY A 58 -1.38 -6.05 -0.73
N ASP A 59 -1.49 -5.55 -1.96
CA ASP A 59 -2.72 -5.55 -2.75
C ASP A 59 -2.43 -5.81 -4.25
N GLY A 60 -3.27 -6.64 -4.87
CA GLY A 60 -3.11 -7.08 -6.25
C GLY A 60 -3.41 -5.99 -7.28
N LEU A 61 -4.42 -5.16 -7.03
CA LEU A 61 -4.77 -4.04 -7.92
C LEU A 61 -3.62 -3.03 -7.95
N VAL A 62 -3.12 -2.63 -6.79
CA VAL A 62 -2.00 -1.69 -6.66
C VAL A 62 -0.73 -2.27 -7.29
N TYR A 63 -0.46 -3.57 -7.12
CA TYR A 63 0.70 -4.21 -7.77
C TYR A 63 0.59 -4.19 -9.30
N GLN A 64 -0.59 -4.50 -9.84
CA GLN A 64 -0.84 -4.46 -11.29
C GLN A 64 -0.73 -3.05 -11.85
N HIS A 65 -1.22 -2.04 -11.11
CA HIS A 65 -1.25 -0.64 -11.53
C HIS A 65 -0.18 0.24 -10.85
N ARG A 66 0.93 -0.34 -10.40
CA ARG A 66 1.96 0.36 -9.61
C ARG A 66 2.51 1.66 -10.23
N PHE A 67 2.67 1.70 -11.55
CA PHE A 67 3.11 2.92 -12.25
C PHE A 67 2.03 4.01 -12.27
N LEU A 68 0.74 3.64 -12.37
CA LEU A 68 -0.36 4.59 -12.23
C LEU A 68 -0.39 5.15 -10.80
N VAL A 69 -0.27 4.28 -9.79
CA VAL A 69 -0.27 4.67 -8.37
C VAL A 69 0.87 5.64 -8.07
N GLY A 70 2.10 5.34 -8.50
CA GLY A 70 3.22 6.26 -8.31
C GLY A 70 3.03 7.58 -9.08
N LYS A 71 2.49 7.54 -10.30
CA LYS A 71 2.13 8.77 -11.04
C LYS A 71 1.11 9.62 -10.30
N LEU A 72 0.06 9.02 -9.73
CA LEU A 72 -0.97 9.73 -8.97
C LEU A 72 -0.40 10.36 -7.70
N ALA A 73 0.44 9.61 -6.98
CA ALA A 73 1.15 10.06 -5.79
C ALA A 73 2.04 11.28 -6.09
N LEU A 74 2.88 11.19 -7.13
CA LEU A 74 3.76 12.27 -7.57
C LEU A 74 2.96 13.50 -8.01
N ALA A 75 1.91 13.32 -8.81
CA ALA A 75 1.07 14.41 -9.32
C ALA A 75 0.41 15.22 -8.19
N ARG A 76 0.07 14.55 -7.08
CA ARG A 76 -0.56 15.18 -5.90
C ARG A 76 0.43 15.51 -4.79
N ARG A 77 1.73 15.32 -5.03
CA ARG A 77 2.82 15.54 -4.06
C ARG A 77 2.61 14.78 -2.75
N LEU A 78 2.09 13.56 -2.85
CA LEU A 78 1.88 12.65 -1.73
C LEU A 78 3.04 11.64 -1.67
N PRO A 79 3.97 11.76 -0.71
CA PRO A 79 4.94 10.71 -0.41
C PRO A 79 4.27 9.34 -0.29
N LEU A 80 4.75 8.38 -1.08
CA LEU A 80 4.18 7.02 -1.14
C LEU A 80 5.13 6.01 -0.52
N ALA A 81 4.65 5.27 0.47
CA ALA A 81 5.31 4.11 1.06
C ALA A 81 4.63 2.80 0.62
N VAL A 82 5.43 1.82 0.18
CA VAL A 82 4.96 0.52 -0.36
C VAL A 82 5.67 -0.66 0.30
N TRP A 83 5.30 -1.90 -0.07
CA TRP A 83 5.73 -3.12 0.63
C TRP A 83 6.72 -3.99 -0.16
N SER A 84 6.97 -3.70 -1.45
CA SER A 84 7.83 -4.53 -2.30
C SER A 84 8.73 -3.69 -3.18
N ARG A 85 9.78 -4.32 -3.74
CA ARG A 85 10.71 -3.63 -4.63
C ARG A 85 10.08 -3.30 -5.99
N GLU A 86 9.22 -4.18 -6.49
CA GLU A 86 8.51 -3.97 -7.75
C GLU A 86 7.57 -2.77 -7.65
N THR A 87 6.90 -2.60 -6.51
CA THR A 87 6.02 -1.45 -6.26
C THR A 87 6.81 -0.17 -6.04
N PHE A 88 8.03 -0.24 -5.49
CA PHE A 88 8.94 0.89 -5.38
C PHE A 88 9.31 1.48 -6.75
N ASP A 89 9.64 0.61 -7.71
CA ASP A 89 9.98 0.99 -9.08
C ASP A 89 8.81 1.70 -9.81
N GLY A 90 7.59 1.63 -9.26
CA GLY A 90 6.43 2.38 -9.72
C GLY A 90 6.50 3.89 -9.45
N GLY A 91 7.49 4.38 -8.70
CA GLY A 91 7.66 5.79 -8.34
C GLY A 91 7.32 6.10 -6.88
N ALA A 92 7.44 5.11 -5.99
CA ALA A 92 7.26 5.32 -4.55
C ALA A 92 8.48 6.04 -3.94
N LEU A 93 8.27 6.70 -2.80
CA LEU A 93 9.36 7.33 -2.06
C LEU A 93 10.21 6.30 -1.31
N MET A 94 9.56 5.30 -0.73
CA MET A 94 10.23 4.24 0.03
C MET A 94 9.45 2.93 -0.03
N SER A 95 10.16 1.82 0.17
CA SER A 95 9.55 0.51 0.38
C SER A 95 9.99 -0.10 1.70
N TYR A 96 9.04 -0.69 2.43
CA TYR A 96 9.30 -1.46 3.63
C TYR A 96 8.40 -2.69 3.68
N GLY A 97 9.00 -3.87 3.63
CA GLY A 97 8.30 -5.15 3.67
C GLY A 97 9.26 -6.33 3.50
N PRO A 98 8.77 -7.56 3.69
CA PRO A 98 9.58 -8.76 3.50
C PRO A 98 9.98 -8.92 2.04
N ASP A 99 11.17 -9.49 1.81
CA ASP A 99 11.62 -9.89 0.48
C ASP A 99 10.70 -11.01 -0.05
N GLN A 100 9.89 -10.66 -1.05
CA GLN A 100 8.89 -11.54 -1.62
C GLN A 100 9.51 -12.75 -2.33
N VAL A 101 10.69 -12.58 -2.93
CA VAL A 101 11.43 -13.65 -3.63
C VAL A 101 11.96 -14.64 -2.60
N ALA A 102 12.58 -14.14 -1.53
CA ALA A 102 13.06 -14.98 -0.44
C ALA A 102 11.92 -15.75 0.25
N CYS A 103 10.79 -15.09 0.50
CA CYS A 103 9.60 -15.73 1.08
C CYS A 103 9.04 -16.84 0.18
N ALA A 104 8.97 -16.63 -1.14
CA ALA A 104 8.52 -17.63 -2.09
C ALA A 104 9.47 -18.86 -2.13
N ALA A 105 10.79 -18.62 -2.10
CA ALA A 105 11.78 -19.69 -2.10
C ALA A 105 11.73 -20.55 -0.82
N ALA A 106 11.57 -19.92 0.35
CA ALA A 106 11.46 -20.63 1.62
C ALA A 106 10.26 -21.59 1.67
N ARG A 107 9.15 -21.23 1.02
CA ARG A 107 7.93 -22.07 0.94
C ARG A 107 8.12 -23.32 0.07
N LEU A 108 8.97 -23.26 -0.96
CA LEU A 108 9.26 -24.40 -1.82
C LEU A 108 10.21 -25.38 -1.13
N LEU A 109 11.18 -24.88 -0.36
CA LEU A 109 12.15 -25.70 0.37
C LEU A 109 11.53 -26.48 1.54
N SER A 110 10.43 -26.01 2.12
CA SER A 110 9.70 -26.73 3.18
C SER A 110 8.89 -27.93 2.66
N TRP A 111 8.61 -28.01 1.35
CA TRP A 111 7.88 -29.12 0.73
C TRP A 111 8.77 -30.29 0.28
N THR A 112 10.07 -30.04 0.06
CA THR A 112 11.02 -31.09 -0.39
C THR A 112 11.71 -31.82 0.76
N ARG A 113 11.26 -31.62 2.01
CA ARG A 113 11.87 -32.16 3.24
C ARG A 113 10.90 -33.02 4.09
N SER A 114 9.86 -33.60 3.49
CA SER A 114 8.94 -34.55 4.15
C SER A 114 9.01 -35.92 3.49
#